data_AF-A0A453AL62-F1
#
_entry.id   AF-A0A453AL62-F1
#
_cell.length_a   1.000
_cell.length_b   1.000
_cell.length_c   1.000
_cell.angle_alpha   90.00
_cell.angle_beta   90.00
_cell.angle_gamma   90.00
#
_symmetry.space_group_name_H-M   'P 1'
#
loop_
_entity.id
_entity.type
_entity.pdbx_description
1 polymer ?
#
loop_
_entity_poly.entity_id
_entity_poly.type
_entity_poly.pdbx_seq_one_letter_code
_entity_poly.pdbx_strand_id
1 'polypeptide(L)' 'DQLYWKLTKNGVFSVKSMYLDVINSSVIPSSKHVWKVKVPLRIKVFMWFVHKQVILTKDNLAKRNWVGSAR' A
#
# COMPACT_ATOMS: atom_id res chain seq x y z
N ASP A 1 18.15 -25.71 16.18
CA ASP A 1 16.94 -25.13 15.56
C ASP A 1 16.79 -25.54 14.10
N GLN A 2 15.56 -25.85 13.67
CA GLN A 2 15.20 -26.09 12.28
C GLN A 2 14.03 -25.18 11.89
N LEU A 3 14.09 -24.58 10.71
CA LEU A 3 13.01 -23.74 10.18
C LEU A 3 11.92 -24.64 9.57
N TYR A 4 10.69 -24.54 10.09
CA TYR A 4 9.54 -25.32 9.66
C TYR A 4 8.47 -24.44 9.02
N TRP A 5 8.05 -24.77 7.80
CA TRP A 5 7.02 -24.01 7.10
C TRP A 5 5.61 -24.43 7.52
N LYS A 6 4.90 -23.56 8.23
CA LYS A 6 3.60 -23.88 8.86
C LYS A 6 2.42 -23.96 7.88
N LEU A 7 2.57 -23.44 6.65
CA LEU A 7 1.47 -23.38 5.68
C LEU A 7 1.28 -24.68 4.89
N THR A 8 2.24 -25.60 4.94
CA THR A 8 2.16 -26.90 4.28
C THR A 8 2.34 -28.01 5.31
N LYS A 9 1.59 -29.10 5.17
CA LYS A 9 1.69 -30.26 6.09
C LYS A 9 3.06 -30.94 6.05
N ASN A 10 3.77 -30.77 4.94
CA ASN A 10 5.09 -31.37 4.74
C ASN A 10 6.21 -30.51 5.33
N GLY A 11 5.91 -29.32 5.87
CA GLY A 11 6.91 -28.44 6.49
C GLY A 11 7.85 -27.75 5.51
N VAL A 12 7.69 -27.97 4.20
CA VAL A 12 8.55 -27.44 3.14
C VAL A 12 8.02 -26.11 2.63
N PHE A 13 8.92 -25.12 2.54
CA PHE A 13 8.63 -23.84 1.94
C PHE A 13 8.29 -23.99 0.45
N SER A 14 7.25 -23.27 0.01
CA SER A 14 7.03 -23.05 -1.42
C SER A 14 6.59 -21.61 -1.67
N VAL A 15 7.06 -21.06 -2.79
CA VAL A 15 6.65 -19.74 -3.28
C VAL A 15 5.12 -19.66 -3.38
N LYS A 16 4.49 -20.73 -3.90
CA LYS A 16 3.03 -20.83 -4.03
C LYS A 16 2.32 -20.67 -2.69
N SER A 17 2.72 -21.41 -1.66
CA SER A 17 2.10 -21.32 -0.33
C SER A 17 2.31 -19.95 0.32
N MET A 18 3.48 -19.34 0.12
CA MET A 18 3.78 -18.01 0.64
C MET A 18 2.87 -16.94 0.02
N TYR A 19 2.76 -16.93 -1.31
CA TYR A 19 1.88 -15.99 -1.99
C TYR A 19 0.40 -16.21 -1.66
N LEU A 20 -0.06 -17.46 -1.56
CA LEU A 20 -1.45 -17.75 -1.19
C LEU A 20 -1.80 -17.20 0.19
N ASP A 21 -0.92 -17.39 1.16
CA ASP A 21 -1.12 -16.87 2.51
C ASP A 21 -1.05 -15.35 2.56
N VAL A 22 -0.12 -14.72 1.84
CA VAL A 22 -0.07 -13.26 1.71
C VAL A 22 -1.36 -12.72 1.08
N ILE A 23 -1.86 -13.32 0.00
CA ILE A 23 -3.08 -12.86 -0.67
C ILE A 23 -4.29 -13.00 0.26
N ASN A 24 -4.42 -14.14 0.94
CA ASN A 24 -5.56 -14.43 1.82
C ASN A 24 -5.52 -13.64 3.14
N SER A 25 -4.32 -13.37 3.68
CA SER A 25 -4.14 -12.56 4.89
C SER A 25 -4.15 -11.07 4.61
N SER A 26 -3.83 -10.66 3.39
CA SER A 26 -3.86 -9.25 3.02
C SER A 26 -5.30 -8.76 2.98
N VAL A 27 -5.68 -8.01 4.01
CA VAL A 27 -6.73 -7.01 3.87
C VAL A 27 -6.14 -5.93 2.98
N ILE A 28 -6.24 -6.10 1.66
CA ILE A 28 -5.92 -5.03 0.71
C ILE A 28 -6.74 -3.83 1.19
N PRO A 29 -6.11 -2.71 1.62
CA PRO A 29 -6.84 -1.56 2.09
C PRO A 29 -7.71 -1.10 0.95
N SER A 30 -8.99 -1.47 1.03
CA SER A 30 -9.84 -1.42 -0.12
C SER A 30 -10.22 0.05 -0.24
N SER A 31 -9.49 0.77 -1.09
CA SER A 31 -9.91 2.09 -1.55
C SER A 31 -11.12 1.96 -2.51
N LYS A 32 -11.92 0.89 -2.34
CA LYS A 32 -13.15 0.59 -3.09
C LYS A 32 -14.06 1.81 -3.07
N HIS A 33 -14.11 2.55 -1.96
CA HIS A 33 -14.86 3.80 -1.87
C HIS A 33 -14.36 4.84 -2.87
N VAL A 34 -13.06 5.12 -2.97
CA VAL A 34 -12.50 6.07 -3.94
C VAL A 34 -12.78 5.65 -5.38
N TRP A 35 -12.68 4.37 -5.69
CA TRP A 35 -12.86 3.87 -7.05
C TRP A 35 -14.33 3.72 -7.49
N LYS A 36 -15.26 3.54 -6.54
CA LYS A 36 -16.71 3.39 -6.79
C LYS A 36 -17.42 4.72 -7.11
N VAL A 37 -16.84 5.86 -6.75
CA VAL A 37 -17.44 7.18 -7.04
C VAL A 37 -17.50 7.43 -8.56
N LYS A 38 -18.62 7.96 -9.05
CA LYS A 38 -18.77 8.42 -10.44
C LYS A 38 -18.14 9.80 -10.63
N VAL A 39 -16.81 9.86 -10.62
CA VAL A 39 -16.02 11.08 -10.92
C VAL A 39 -14.95 10.79 -11.98
N PRO A 40 -14.48 11.81 -12.72
CA PRO A 40 -13.32 11.70 -13.61
C PRO A 40 -12.10 11.07 -12.93
N LEU A 41 -11.30 10.34 -13.71
CA LEU A 41 -10.12 9.62 -13.23
C LEU A 41 -9.12 10.51 -12.47
N ARG A 42 -8.91 11.74 -12.96
CA ARG A 42 -8.02 12.73 -12.31
C ARG A 42 -8.40 12.99 -10.86
N ILE A 43 -9.71 13.06 -10.57
CA ILE A 43 -10.23 13.29 -9.22
C ILE A 43 -10.08 12.05 -8.35
N LYS A 44 -10.28 10.84 -8.90
CA LYS A 44 -10.03 9.58 -8.17
C LYS A 44 -8.57 9.44 -7.76
N VAL A 45 -7.64 9.78 -8.66
CA VAL A 45 -6.19 9.77 -8.37
C VAL A 45 -5.85 10.74 -7.23
N PHE A 46 -6.43 11.94 -7.25
CA PHE A 46 -6.27 12.91 -6.15
C PHE A 46 -6.85 12.40 -4.82
N MET A 47 -8.08 11.88 -4.84
CA MET A 47 -8.70 11.26 -3.66
C MET A 47 -7.88 10.09 -3.10
N TRP A 48 -7.23 9.30 -3.97
CA TRP A 48 -6.32 8.23 -3.55
C TRP A 48 -5.08 8.78 -2.83
N PHE A 49 -4.48 9.87 -3.32
CA PHE A 49 -3.38 10.56 -2.61
C PHE A 49 -3.81 11.10 -1.24
N VAL A 50 -5.00 11.70 -1.16
CA VAL A 50 -5.61 12.18 0.09
C VAL A 50 -5.82 11.04 1.07
N HIS A 51 -6.43 9.95 0.62
CA HIS A 51 -6.65 8.75 1.43
C HIS A 51 -5.34 8.14 1.93
N LYS A 52 -4.26 8.22 1.14
CA LYS A 52 -2.93 7.73 1.54
C LYS A 52 -2.15 8.74 2.38
N GLN A 53 -2.67 9.95 2.63
CA GLN A 53 -1.96 11.05 3.28
C GLN A 53 -0.64 11.42 2.59
N VAL A 54 -0.55 11.13 1.27
CA VAL A 54 0.62 11.43 0.42
C VAL A 54 0.30 12.60 -0.50
N ILE A 55 -0.59 13.50 -0.08
CA ILE A 55 -0.80 14.77 -0.79
C ILE A 55 0.52 15.53 -0.71
N LEU A 56 1.12 15.82 -1.86
CA LEU A 56 2.35 16.60 -1.99
C LEU A 56 1.98 18.09 -1.99
N THR A 57 2.78 19.02 -1.46
CA THR A 57 4.25 18.94 -1.48
C THR A 57 4.91 19.75 -0.35
N LYS A 58 4.31 20.85 0.12
CA LYS A 58 5.02 21.83 0.96
C LYS A 58 5.22 21.38 2.41
N ASP A 59 4.17 20.88 3.07
CA ASP A 59 4.24 20.54 4.49
C ASP A 59 5.04 19.25 4.75
N ASN A 60 4.93 18.27 3.86
CA ASN A 60 5.72 17.05 3.93
C ASN A 60 7.20 17.29 3.61
N LEU A 61 7.51 18.25 2.72
CA LEU A 61 8.89 18.69 2.47
C LEU A 61 9.44 19.50 3.65
N ALA A 62 8.64 20.38 4.25
CA ALA A 62 9.02 21.13 5.45
C ALA A 62 9.31 20.20 6.64
N LYS A 63 8.50 19.16 6.87
CA LYS A 63 8.77 18.12 7.88
C LYS A 63 10.07 17.34 7.65
N ARG A 64 10.63 17.38 6.44
CA ARG A 64 11.91 16.75 6.06
C ARG A 64 13.07 17.75 5.97
N ASN A 65 12.93 18.95 6.54
CA ASN A 65 13.91 20.04 6.48
C ASN A 65 14.30 20.44 5.05
N TRP A 66 13.38 20.34 4.09
CA TRP A 66 13.64 20.78 2.73
C TRP A 66 13.53 22.31 2.64
N VAL A 67 14.63 22.96 2.24
CA VAL A 67 14.80 24.43 2.27
C VAL A 67 14.09 25.15 1.11
N GLY A 68 13.50 24.40 0.17
CA GLY A 68 12.84 24.99 -0.99
C GLY A 68 13.80 25.61 -2.00
N SER A 69 13.31 25.84 -3.22
CA SER A 69 14.00 26.68 -4.21
C SER A 69 13.56 28.12 -3.98
N ALA A 70 14.50 29.00 -3.66
CA ALA A 70 14.29 30.45 -3.71
C ALA A 70 14.25 30.88 -5.17
N ARG A 71 13.05 30.96 -5.75
CA ARG A 71 12.80 31.69 -7.00
C ARG A 71 11.54 32.50 -6.83
#